data_AF-A0A932EF44-F1
#
_entry.id   AF-A0A932EF44-F1
#
_cell.length_a   1.000
_cell.length_b   1.000
_cell.length_c   1.000
_cell.angle_alpha   90.00
_cell.angle_beta   90.00
_cell.angle_gamma   90.00
#
_symmetry.space_group_name_H-M   'P 1'
#
loop_
_entity.id
_entity.type
_entity.pdbx_description
1 polymer ?
#
loop_
_entity_poly.entity_id
_entity_poly.type
_entity_poly.pdbx_seq_one_letter_code
_entity_poly.pdbx_strand_id
1 'polypeptide(L)'
;MTRPRRSTSFKTDRRKATVKRDRTRRSLTGFTLIELLVVIAIIGVLAAVILGNIRRSKEQAYYARAAGEAKSIAAAIQLYISDNGDYPADANRNLPPGLEAYLPAGEWPKGPWPGSVYDWDNWQDPDNQWQRIYQISIRFCEIGAPETCQFPNIEWAEDFAVNSSVYYCLEGACRPHIGEPIGYPGKCINCGGS
;
A
#
# COMPACT_ATOMS: atom_id res chain seq x y z
N MET A 1 -71.68 9.22 -95.69
CA MET A 1 -72.53 8.13 -95.16
C MET A 1 -72.10 7.86 -93.72
N THR A 2 -72.73 8.49 -92.73
CA THR A 2 -73.81 7.96 -91.88
C THR A 2 -73.48 6.68 -91.09
N ARG A 3 -73.40 6.90 -89.76
CA ARG A 3 -74.02 6.18 -88.63
C ARG A 3 -73.08 5.53 -87.58
N PRO A 4 -73.57 5.45 -86.32
CA PRO A 4 -72.77 5.54 -85.09
C PRO A 4 -72.71 4.21 -84.32
N ARG A 5 -71.97 4.18 -83.19
CA ARG A 5 -72.17 3.36 -81.95
C ARG A 5 -70.84 3.31 -81.17
N ARG A 6 -70.74 3.16 -79.85
CA ARG A 6 -71.65 3.21 -78.70
C ARG A 6 -70.73 3.34 -77.48
N SER A 7 -71.17 4.10 -76.48
CA SER A 7 -70.59 4.16 -75.13
C SER A 7 -70.47 2.76 -74.50
N THR A 8 -69.30 2.46 -73.91
CA THR A 8 -69.18 1.58 -72.75
C THR A 8 -68.15 2.13 -71.77
N SER A 9 -68.67 2.54 -70.61
CA SER A 9 -68.19 2.27 -69.25
C SER A 9 -66.69 2.24 -68.97
N PHE A 10 -66.22 3.08 -68.03
CA PHE A 10 -65.46 2.64 -66.86
C PHE A 10 -65.48 3.76 -65.81
N LYS A 11 -66.34 3.63 -64.79
CA LYS A 11 -66.28 4.45 -63.57
C LYS A 11 -65.10 3.94 -62.74
N THR A 12 -64.03 4.72 -62.65
CA THR A 12 -62.91 4.46 -61.73
C THR A 12 -63.30 4.93 -60.34
N ASP A 13 -63.66 3.98 -59.48
CA ASP A 13 -63.99 4.23 -58.08
C ASP A 13 -62.69 4.44 -57.29
N ARG A 14 -62.24 5.70 -57.15
CA ARG A 14 -61.07 6.04 -56.35
C ARG A 14 -61.40 5.95 -54.87
N ARG A 15 -61.29 4.75 -54.28
CA ARG A 15 -61.24 4.60 -52.82
C ARG A 15 -59.90 5.15 -52.31
N LYS A 16 -59.95 6.32 -51.64
CA LYS A 16 -58.81 6.88 -50.90
C LYS A 16 -58.52 5.99 -49.69
N ALA A 17 -57.48 5.17 -49.77
CA ALA A 17 -56.95 4.47 -48.61
C ALA A 17 -56.19 5.47 -47.71
N THR A 18 -56.82 5.91 -46.62
CA THR A 18 -56.15 6.66 -45.54
C THR A 18 -55.24 5.71 -44.76
N VAL A 19 -53.93 5.88 -44.92
CA VAL A 19 -52.90 5.21 -44.10
C VAL A 19 -53.02 5.72 -42.66
N LYS A 20 -53.58 4.91 -41.75
CA LYS A 20 -53.48 5.15 -40.31
C LYS A 20 -52.02 4.90 -39.88
N ARG A 21 -51.26 5.97 -39.61
CA ARG A 21 -49.97 5.86 -38.90
C ARG A 21 -50.25 5.44 -37.46
N ASP A 22 -49.93 4.19 -37.13
CA ASP A 22 -49.91 3.73 -35.76
C ASP A 22 -48.74 4.40 -35.02
N ARG A 23 -49.06 5.40 -34.20
CA ARG A 23 -48.07 6.01 -33.30
C ARG A 23 -47.98 5.11 -32.06
N THR A 24 -47.19 4.05 -32.14
CA THR A 24 -46.70 3.35 -30.95
C THR A 24 -46.00 4.37 -30.06
N ARG A 25 -46.69 4.83 -29.02
CA ARG A 25 -46.11 5.66 -27.96
C ARG A 25 -45.02 4.81 -27.31
N ARG A 26 -43.74 5.06 -27.62
CA ARG A 26 -42.65 4.57 -26.78
C ARG A 26 -42.82 5.26 -25.43
N SER A 27 -43.25 4.51 -24.42
CA SER A 27 -43.22 4.99 -23.04
C SER A 27 -41.75 5.18 -22.67
N LEU A 28 -41.30 6.43 -22.64
CA LEU A 28 -40.04 6.77 -21.99
C LEU A 28 -40.31 6.68 -20.49
N THR A 29 -40.06 5.51 -19.92
CA THR A 29 -40.00 5.32 -18.47
C THR A 29 -38.77 6.09 -17.97
N GLY A 30 -39.00 7.22 -17.31
CA GLY A 30 -37.94 7.97 -16.63
C GLY A 30 -37.60 7.32 -15.29
N PHE A 31 -36.34 7.40 -14.88
CA PHE A 31 -35.91 7.02 -13.54
C PHE A 31 -36.58 7.91 -12.49
N THR A 32 -36.98 7.30 -11.39
CA THR A 32 -37.47 8.04 -10.23
C THR A 32 -36.31 8.62 -9.42
N LEU A 33 -36.54 9.75 -8.74
CA LEU A 33 -35.54 10.32 -7.83
C LEU A 33 -35.15 9.32 -6.73
N ILE A 34 -36.10 8.52 -6.25
CA ILE A 34 -35.84 7.53 -5.20
C ILE A 34 -34.94 6.39 -5.69
N GLU A 35 -35.09 5.92 -6.93
CA GLU A 35 -34.19 4.91 -7.52
C GLU A 35 -32.75 5.43 -7.56
N LEU A 36 -32.56 6.68 -7.97
CA LEU A 36 -31.22 7.28 -7.99
C LEU A 36 -30.67 7.48 -6.57
N LEU A 37 -31.51 7.94 -5.63
CA LEU A 37 -31.11 8.16 -4.23
C LEU A 37 -30.67 6.88 -3.52
N VAL A 38 -31.39 5.78 -3.72
CA VAL A 38 -31.00 4.48 -3.12
C VAL A 38 -29.69 3.97 -3.72
N VAL A 39 -29.46 4.15 -5.02
CA VAL A 39 -28.23 3.71 -5.68
C VAL A 39 -27.01 4.47 -5.15
N ILE A 40 -27.08 5.80 -5.06
CA ILE A 40 -25.95 6.58 -4.51
C ILE A 40 -25.74 6.29 -3.02
N ALA A 41 -26.80 6.00 -2.26
CA ALA A 41 -26.70 5.60 -0.87
C ALA A 41 -25.95 4.26 -0.71
N ILE A 42 -26.28 3.25 -1.53
CA ILE A 42 -25.58 1.96 -1.52
C ILE A 42 -24.12 2.13 -1.95
N ILE A 43 -23.84 2.89 -3.02
CA ILE A 43 -22.47 3.18 -3.46
C ILE A 43 -21.67 3.87 -2.36
N GLY A 44 -22.28 4.84 -1.64
CA GLY A 44 -21.64 5.53 -0.54
C GLY A 44 -21.25 4.60 0.61
N VAL A 45 -22.14 3.69 1.01
CA VAL A 45 -21.84 2.68 2.06
C VAL A 45 -20.72 1.75 1.61
N LEU A 46 -20.77 1.23 0.38
CA LEU A 46 -19.72 0.33 -0.14
C LEU A 46 -18.36 1.03 -0.25
N ALA A 47 -18.32 2.29 -0.72
CA ALA A 47 -17.10 3.07 -0.82
C ALA A 47 -16.45 3.31 0.55
N ALA A 48 -17.24 3.61 1.58
CA ALA A 48 -16.73 3.83 2.94
C ALA A 48 -16.01 2.59 3.52
N VAL A 49 -16.59 1.39 3.33
CA VAL A 49 -15.98 0.13 3.80
C VAL A 49 -14.66 -0.17 3.07
N ILE A 50 -14.60 0.09 1.76
CA ILE A 50 -13.41 -0.16 0.94
C ILE A 50 -12.22 0.69 1.38
N LEU A 51 -12.43 1.99 1.65
CA LEU A 51 -11.36 2.90 2.04
C LEU A 51 -10.66 2.49 3.34
N GLY A 52 -11.42 2.03 4.34
CA GLY A 52 -10.87 1.53 5.61
C GLY A 52 -9.97 0.31 5.42
N ASN A 53 -10.41 -0.65 4.60
CA ASN A 53 -9.67 -1.89 4.36
C ASN A 53 -8.36 -1.68 3.60
N ILE A 54 -8.33 -0.75 2.65
CA ILE A 54 -7.13 -0.43 1.86
C ILE A 54 -6.00 0.09 2.76
N ARG A 55 -6.30 0.94 3.75
CA ARG A 55 -5.28 1.48 4.66
C ARG A 55 -4.57 0.36 5.44
N ARG A 56 -5.32 -0.54 6.05
CA ARG A 56 -4.78 -1.69 6.80
C ARG A 56 -3.97 -2.63 5.90
N SER A 57 -4.46 -2.90 4.69
CA SER A 57 -3.76 -3.75 3.73
C SER A 57 -2.41 -3.15 3.29
N LYS A 58 -2.32 -1.82 3.14
CA LYS A 58 -1.06 -1.13 2.85
C LYS A 58 -0.04 -1.27 3.99
N GLU A 59 -0.46 -1.04 5.24
CA GLU A 59 0.43 -1.19 6.40
C GLU A 59 0.96 -2.63 6.53
N GLN A 60 0.10 -3.63 6.31
CA GLN A 60 0.50 -5.03 6.28
C GLN A 60 1.50 -5.31 5.14
N ALA A 61 1.31 -4.71 3.97
CA ALA A 61 2.25 -4.84 2.86
C ALA A 61 3.61 -4.20 3.16
N TYR A 62 3.64 -3.03 3.81
CA TYR A 62 4.88 -2.40 4.25
C TYR A 62 5.61 -3.27 5.27
N TYR A 63 4.90 -3.81 6.27
CA TYR A 63 5.51 -4.71 7.25
C TYR A 63 6.02 -6.01 6.62
N ALA A 64 5.27 -6.63 5.72
CA ALA A 64 5.70 -7.83 5.00
C ALA A 64 6.95 -7.57 4.14
N ARG A 65 6.99 -6.40 3.47
CA ARG A 65 8.17 -5.94 2.73
C ARG A 65 9.36 -5.74 3.67
N ALA A 66 9.16 -5.04 4.79
CA ALA A 66 10.19 -4.81 5.80
C ALA A 66 10.82 -6.12 6.28
N ALA A 67 10.00 -7.13 6.57
CA ALA A 67 10.45 -8.44 7.01
C ALA A 67 11.26 -9.19 5.93
N GLY A 68 10.82 -9.13 4.67
CA GLY A 68 11.53 -9.75 3.54
C GLY A 68 12.86 -9.05 3.23
N GLU A 69 12.87 -7.72 3.23
CA GLU A 69 14.07 -6.91 3.01
C GLU A 69 15.06 -7.08 4.16
N ALA A 70 14.62 -7.03 5.42
CA ALA A 70 15.48 -7.26 6.58
C ALA A 70 16.12 -8.66 6.56
N LYS A 71 15.37 -9.69 6.17
CA LYS A 71 15.92 -11.04 5.99
C LYS A 71 16.97 -11.10 4.87
N SER A 72 16.75 -10.35 3.79
CA SER A 72 17.71 -10.28 2.66
C SER A 72 18.99 -9.55 3.06
N ILE A 73 18.85 -8.44 3.80
CA ILE A 73 19.98 -7.69 4.38
C ILE A 73 20.74 -8.57 5.38
N ALA A 74 20.04 -9.29 6.26
CA ALA A 74 20.64 -10.23 7.19
C ALA A 74 21.49 -11.28 6.46
N ALA A 75 21.00 -11.84 5.35
CA ALA A 75 21.77 -12.77 4.54
C ALA A 75 23.03 -12.11 3.92
N ALA A 76 22.92 -10.86 3.44
CA ALA A 76 24.07 -10.10 2.94
C ALA A 76 25.12 -9.87 4.03
N ILE A 77 24.69 -9.56 5.25
CA ILE A 77 25.59 -9.39 6.41
C ILE A 77 26.28 -10.72 6.76
N GLN A 78 25.58 -11.85 6.69
CA GLN A 78 26.21 -13.16 6.91
C GLN A 78 27.29 -13.47 5.87
N LEU A 79 27.07 -13.10 4.60
CA LEU A 79 28.10 -13.21 3.56
C LEU A 79 29.28 -12.27 3.82
N TYR A 80 29.01 -11.03 4.24
CA TYR A 80 30.06 -10.09 4.65
C TYR A 80 30.91 -10.67 5.78
N ILE A 81 30.31 -11.26 6.82
CA ILE A 81 31.03 -11.88 7.93
C ILE A 81 31.86 -13.06 7.45
N SER A 82 31.34 -13.87 6.52
CA SER A 82 32.07 -14.99 5.94
C SER A 82 33.38 -14.54 5.28
N ASP A 83 33.39 -13.39 4.62
CA ASP A 83 34.55 -12.90 3.87
C ASP A 83 35.48 -12.01 4.71
N ASN A 84 34.95 -11.28 5.70
CA ASN A 84 35.70 -10.30 6.50
C ASN A 84 35.98 -10.74 7.94
N GLY A 85 35.32 -11.80 8.43
CA GLY A 85 35.53 -12.39 9.76
C GLY A 85 34.85 -11.68 10.92
N ASP A 86 34.20 -10.53 10.69
CA ASP A 86 33.47 -9.77 11.72
C ASP A 86 32.26 -9.04 11.09
N TYR A 87 31.35 -8.57 11.93
CA TYR A 87 30.23 -7.72 11.53
C TYR A 87 30.73 -6.37 10.97
N PRO A 88 29.99 -5.76 10.02
CA PRO A 88 30.30 -4.40 9.57
C PRO A 88 30.28 -3.41 10.74
N ALA A 89 31.15 -2.40 10.70
CA ALA A 89 31.12 -1.30 11.67
C ALA A 89 29.79 -0.53 11.57
N ASP A 90 29.36 0.07 12.67
CA ASP A 90 28.23 1.00 12.66
C ASP A 90 28.56 2.19 11.73
N ALA A 91 27.64 2.51 10.83
CA ALA A 91 27.73 3.64 9.91
C ALA A 91 26.56 4.62 10.10
N ASN A 92 25.86 4.52 11.24
CA ASN A 92 24.57 5.16 11.45
C ASN A 92 23.62 4.74 10.30
N ARG A 93 22.73 5.63 9.89
CA ARG A 93 21.79 5.37 8.78
C ARG A 93 22.42 5.32 7.38
N ASN A 94 23.74 5.30 7.28
CA ASN A 94 24.43 5.05 6.02
C ASN A 94 24.70 3.56 5.85
N LEU A 95 25.09 3.17 4.65
CA LEU A 95 25.52 1.81 4.38
C LEU A 95 26.94 1.61 4.94
N PRO A 96 27.18 0.55 5.75
CA PRO A 96 28.53 0.23 6.20
C PRO A 96 29.47 -0.03 5.02
N PRO A 97 30.67 0.59 5.01
CA PRO A 97 31.62 0.39 3.92
C PRO A 97 31.95 -1.09 3.71
N GLY A 98 31.90 -1.54 2.46
CA GLY A 98 32.12 -2.91 2.05
C GLY A 98 30.84 -3.75 1.97
N LEU A 99 29.74 -3.34 2.64
CA LEU A 99 28.47 -4.07 2.57
C LEU A 99 27.79 -3.93 1.20
N GLU A 100 28.12 -2.88 0.42
CA GLU A 100 27.61 -2.63 -0.93
C GLU A 100 27.75 -3.87 -1.83
N ALA A 101 28.88 -4.57 -1.76
CA ALA A 101 29.18 -5.72 -2.61
C ALA A 101 28.23 -6.92 -2.39
N TYR A 102 27.54 -6.96 -1.25
CA TYR A 102 26.66 -8.07 -0.85
C TYR A 102 25.18 -7.74 -1.04
N LEU A 103 24.85 -6.47 -1.37
CA LEU A 103 23.48 -6.03 -1.61
C LEU A 103 23.17 -6.03 -3.11
N PRO A 104 21.98 -6.46 -3.56
CA PRO A 104 21.63 -6.54 -4.97
C PRO A 104 21.76 -5.22 -5.75
N ALA A 105 21.56 -4.09 -5.07
CA ALA A 105 21.62 -2.74 -5.66
C ALA A 105 22.88 -1.96 -5.27
N GLY A 106 23.78 -2.53 -4.45
CA GLY A 106 24.93 -1.79 -3.90
C GLY A 106 24.56 -0.70 -2.90
N GLU A 107 23.29 -0.57 -2.53
CA GLU A 107 22.76 0.47 -1.66
C GLU A 107 21.69 -0.11 -0.74
N TRP A 108 21.36 0.62 0.34
CA TRP A 108 20.18 0.28 1.14
C TRP A 108 18.92 0.28 0.26
N PRO A 109 18.01 -0.70 0.43
CA PRO A 109 16.70 -0.59 -0.18
C PRO A 109 15.98 0.64 0.36
N LYS A 110 15.12 1.24 -0.46
CA LYS A 110 14.27 2.34 0.01
C LYS A 110 13.38 1.83 1.15
N GLY A 111 13.31 2.58 2.24
CA GLY A 111 12.54 2.19 3.41
C GLY A 111 11.10 1.76 3.08
N PRO A 112 10.53 0.79 3.83
CA PRO A 112 9.23 0.23 3.49
C PRO A 112 8.09 1.24 3.66
N TRP A 113 8.17 2.09 4.69
CA TRP A 113 7.22 3.17 4.95
C TRP A 113 7.70 4.50 4.36
N PRO A 114 6.79 5.44 4.03
CA PRO A 114 7.14 6.79 3.64
C PRO A 114 8.07 7.46 4.68
N GLY A 115 9.17 8.03 4.22
CA GLY A 115 10.16 8.70 5.09
C GLY A 115 11.02 7.76 5.95
N SER A 116 10.74 6.45 5.95
CA SER A 116 11.54 5.50 6.72
C SER A 116 12.87 5.18 6.04
N VAL A 117 13.89 4.85 6.84
CA VAL A 117 15.24 4.52 6.37
C VAL A 117 15.81 3.35 7.16
N TYR A 118 16.62 2.54 6.49
CA TYR A 118 17.36 1.46 7.13
C TYR A 118 18.58 2.00 7.90
N ASP A 119 18.95 1.29 8.95
CA ASP A 119 20.02 1.62 9.88
C ASP A 119 20.68 0.32 10.35
N TRP A 120 22.00 0.25 10.25
CA TRP A 120 22.76 -0.91 10.74
C TRP A 120 23.27 -0.61 12.13
N ASP A 121 22.65 -1.21 13.13
CA ASP A 121 23.03 -0.98 14.52
C ASP A 121 24.08 -2.02 14.94
N ASN A 122 25.28 -1.52 15.26
CA ASN A 122 26.36 -2.31 15.84
C ASN A 122 26.88 -1.59 17.09
N TRP A 123 26.27 -1.87 18.24
CA TRP A 123 26.48 -1.12 19.46
C TRP A 123 26.95 -1.98 20.62
N GLN A 124 27.58 -1.33 21.59
CA GLN A 124 27.78 -1.94 22.90
C GLN A 124 26.46 -1.87 23.68
N ASP A 125 26.04 -2.99 24.29
CA ASP A 125 24.85 -2.98 25.14
C ASP A 125 25.09 -2.05 26.36
N PRO A 126 24.25 -1.01 26.56
CA PRO A 126 24.40 -0.10 27.69
C PRO A 126 24.17 -0.80 29.04
N ASP A 127 23.39 -1.89 29.06
CA ASP A 127 23.08 -2.66 30.26
C ASP A 127 24.09 -3.78 30.51
N ASN A 128 24.88 -4.16 29.50
CA ASN A 128 25.87 -5.22 29.58
C ASN A 128 27.12 -4.93 28.74
N GLN A 129 28.17 -4.44 29.40
CA GLN A 129 29.43 -4.05 28.76
C GLN A 129 30.20 -5.21 28.09
N TRP A 130 29.78 -6.45 28.27
CA TRP A 130 30.37 -7.64 27.65
C TRP A 130 29.59 -8.14 26.43
N GLN A 131 28.51 -7.48 26.06
CA GLN A 131 27.61 -7.91 25.00
C GLN A 131 27.43 -6.82 23.95
N ARG A 132 27.59 -7.17 22.68
CA ARG A 132 27.25 -6.29 21.57
C ARG A 132 25.83 -6.58 21.09
N ILE A 133 25.21 -5.56 20.49
CA ILE A 133 23.90 -5.65 19.86
C ILE A 133 24.11 -5.43 18.37
N TYR A 134 23.62 -6.39 17.59
CA TYR A 134 23.63 -6.37 16.14
C TYR A 134 22.20 -6.49 15.64
N GLN A 135 21.69 -5.45 14.99
CA GLN A 135 20.33 -5.45 14.46
C GLN A 135 20.20 -4.54 13.24
N ILE A 136 19.18 -4.82 12.44
CA ILE A 136 18.78 -3.96 11.32
C ILE A 136 17.58 -3.16 11.80
N SER A 137 17.71 -1.85 11.91
CA SER A 137 16.64 -0.95 12.32
C SER A 137 16.02 -0.23 11.13
N ILE A 138 14.72 0.07 11.24
CA ILE A 138 13.97 0.93 10.35
C ILE A 138 13.55 2.14 11.17
N ARG A 139 14.16 3.28 10.85
CA ARG A 139 13.97 4.57 11.52
C ARG A 139 12.89 5.37 10.80
N PHE A 140 12.10 6.13 11.55
CA PHE A 140 10.94 6.88 11.01
C PHE A 140 11.09 8.40 11.06
N CYS A 141 12.14 8.92 11.70
CA CYS A 141 12.38 10.34 11.90
C CYS A 141 13.74 10.69 11.33
N GLU A 142 13.98 11.86 10.75
CA GLU A 142 15.31 12.31 10.33
C GLU A 142 16.26 12.53 11.54
N ILE A 143 17.57 12.39 11.35
CA ILE A 143 18.55 12.54 12.45
C ILE A 143 18.52 13.99 12.94
N GLY A 144 18.28 14.17 14.24
CA GLY A 144 18.26 15.50 14.87
C GLY A 144 17.02 16.35 14.57
N ALA A 145 16.03 15.81 13.84
CA ALA A 145 14.79 16.50 13.50
C ALA A 145 13.56 15.66 13.93
N PRO A 146 13.29 15.54 15.25
CA PRO A 146 12.22 14.70 15.80
C PRO A 146 10.81 15.08 15.31
N GLU A 147 10.60 16.30 14.84
CA GLU A 147 9.33 16.76 14.27
C GLU A 147 9.01 16.15 12.89
N THR A 148 10.00 15.52 12.24
CA THR A 148 9.86 14.94 10.90
C THR A 148 9.37 13.49 10.90
N CYS A 149 9.12 12.93 12.08
CA CYS A 149 8.72 11.52 12.23
C CYS A 149 7.46 11.17 11.45
N GLN A 150 7.52 10.08 10.68
CA GLN A 150 6.37 9.50 9.99
C GLN A 150 6.18 8.04 10.42
N PHE A 151 5.39 7.84 11.47
CA PHE A 151 5.16 6.51 12.03
C PHE A 151 4.08 5.71 11.27
N PRO A 152 4.15 4.36 11.31
CA PRO A 152 3.10 3.49 10.79
C PRO A 152 1.74 3.80 11.42
N ASN A 153 0.67 3.79 10.62
CA ASN A 153 -0.69 4.05 11.12
C ASN A 153 -1.41 2.74 11.42
N ILE A 154 -0.95 2.04 12.45
CA ILE A 154 -1.42 0.71 12.87
C ILE A 154 -1.33 0.55 14.38
N GLU A 155 -2.17 -0.32 14.95
CA GLU A 155 -2.36 -0.49 16.40
C GLU A 155 -1.06 -0.71 17.19
N TRP A 156 -0.15 -1.55 16.69
CA TRP A 156 1.11 -1.84 17.38
C TRP A 156 2.15 -0.71 17.33
N ALA A 157 1.86 0.37 16.59
CA ALA A 157 2.72 1.54 16.46
C ALA A 157 2.09 2.82 17.02
N GLU A 158 0.94 2.73 17.69
CA GLU A 158 0.21 3.90 18.20
C GLU A 158 0.99 4.70 19.24
N ASP A 159 1.88 4.03 19.98
CA ASP A 159 2.74 4.59 21.02
C ASP A 159 4.16 4.90 20.53
N PHE A 160 4.41 4.81 19.22
CA PHE A 160 5.72 5.11 18.67
C PHE A 160 6.11 6.58 18.91
N ALA A 161 7.35 6.76 19.34
CA ALA A 161 7.98 8.04 19.62
C ALA A 161 9.31 8.16 18.86
N VAL A 162 10.04 9.27 19.04
CA VAL A 162 11.22 9.62 18.23
C VAL A 162 12.25 8.49 18.08
N ASN A 163 12.46 7.68 19.11
CA ASN A 163 13.44 6.60 19.13
C ASN A 163 12.83 5.23 18.81
N SER A 164 11.54 5.19 18.47
CA SER A 164 10.87 3.96 18.07
C SER A 164 11.33 3.51 16.70
N SER A 165 11.45 2.19 16.55
CA SER A 165 11.86 1.57 15.31
C SER A 165 11.17 0.24 15.12
N VAL A 166 11.11 -0.20 13.86
CA VAL A 166 10.89 -1.60 13.54
C VAL A 166 12.27 -2.20 13.33
N TYR A 167 12.61 -3.30 14.00
CA TYR A 167 13.96 -3.84 13.94
C TYR A 167 13.99 -5.36 13.76
N TYR A 168 15.07 -5.85 13.16
CA TYR A 168 15.37 -7.26 12.98
C TYR A 168 16.62 -7.60 13.79
N CYS A 169 16.46 -8.44 14.80
CA CYS A 169 17.54 -8.80 15.72
C CYS A 169 18.42 -9.90 15.13
N LEU A 170 19.72 -9.67 15.01
CA LEU A 170 20.67 -10.72 14.62
C LEU A 170 21.31 -11.35 15.86
N GLU A 171 21.77 -10.51 16.77
CA GLU A 171 22.49 -10.95 17.96
C GLU A 171 22.42 -9.87 19.05
N GLY A 172 22.42 -10.30 20.31
CA GLY A 172 22.36 -9.39 21.46
C GLY A 172 20.96 -9.14 22.02
N ALA A 173 20.88 -8.23 23.00
CA ALA A 173 19.62 -7.75 23.57
C ALA A 173 19.06 -6.58 22.74
N CYS A 174 18.54 -6.93 21.56
CA CYS A 174 18.00 -5.98 20.60
C CYS A 174 16.84 -5.15 21.16
N ARG A 175 16.73 -3.91 20.70
CA ARG A 175 15.84 -2.89 21.24
C ARG A 175 15.58 -1.78 20.22
N PRO A 176 14.59 -0.91 20.42
CA PRO A 176 14.26 0.11 19.42
C PRO A 176 15.42 1.07 19.13
N HIS A 177 16.17 1.50 20.14
CA HIS A 177 17.28 2.45 20.03
C HIS A 177 18.28 2.27 21.18
N ILE A 178 19.56 2.60 20.96
CA ILE A 178 20.63 2.42 21.96
C ILE A 178 20.37 3.17 23.26
N GLY A 179 19.79 4.37 23.18
CA GLY A 179 19.50 5.22 24.33
C GLY A 179 18.23 4.85 25.09
N GLU A 180 17.52 3.79 24.67
CA GLU A 180 16.23 3.41 25.22
C GLU A 180 16.27 1.99 25.81
N PRO A 181 15.41 1.68 26.79
CA PRO A 181 15.29 0.32 27.33
C PRO A 181 14.65 -0.63 26.32
N ILE A 182 14.81 -1.95 26.53
CA ILE A 182 14.24 -3.01 25.67
C ILE A 182 12.71 -2.90 25.51
N GLY A 183 12.02 -2.42 26.55
CA GLY A 183 10.56 -2.23 26.56
C GLY A 183 10.07 -0.89 25.98
N TYR A 184 10.95 -0.06 25.44
CA TYR A 184 10.53 1.16 24.76
C TYR A 184 9.65 0.83 23.54
N PRO A 185 8.68 1.69 23.15
CA PRO A 185 7.83 1.44 22.00
C PRO A 185 8.64 1.13 20.74
N GLY A 186 8.41 -0.04 20.16
CA GLY A 186 9.09 -0.50 18.96
C GLY A 186 8.62 -1.90 18.59
N LYS A 187 9.02 -2.37 17.40
CA LYS A 187 8.55 -3.65 16.88
C LYS A 187 9.69 -4.52 16.39
N CYS A 188 9.97 -5.60 17.11
CA CYS A 188 10.87 -6.62 16.60
C CYS A 188 10.17 -7.50 15.53
N ILE A 189 10.83 -7.72 14.40
CA ILE A 189 10.33 -8.52 13.27
C ILE A 189 10.44 -10.02 13.57
N ASN A 190 11.54 -10.44 14.20
CA ASN A 190 11.91 -11.85 14.37
C ASN A 190 12.07 -12.29 15.84
N CYS A 191 11.75 -11.42 16.80
CA CYS A 191 11.60 -11.80 18.19
C CYS A 191 10.18 -12.33 18.35
N GLY A 192 10.02 -13.61 18.69
CA GLY A 192 8.70 -14.19 18.96
C GLY A 192 7.90 -13.30 19.91
N GLY A 193 6.68 -12.92 19.51
CA GLY A 193 6.00 -11.72 19.99
C GLY A 193 5.87 -11.58 21.51
N SER A 194 6.14 -10.35 21.96
CA SER A 194 5.58 -9.77 23.18
C SER A 194 4.80 -8.52 22.77
#